data_AF-A0A7J7JL53-F1
#
_entry.id   AF-A0A7J7JL53-F1
#
_cell.length_a   1.000
_cell.length_b   1.000
_cell.length_c   1.000
_cell.angle_alpha   90.00
_cell.angle_beta   90.00
_cell.angle_gamma   90.00
#
_symmetry.space_group_name_H-M   'P 1'
#
loop_
_entity.id
_entity.type
_entity.pdbx_description
1 polymer ?
#
loop_
_entity_poly.entity_id
_entity_poly.type
_entity_poly.pdbx_seq_one_letter_code
_entity_poly.pdbx_strand_id
1 'polypeptide(L)'
;MDMEINITESLIGFKKTIKTLDKRVLLIESAPGKVVPHNALRAITGEGMPQHRNPFNKGELLIKFTVVFPPQNYLPERKLKLLEKSLPKRVDVMHSGIAEEVELVDYDESRRRQRQHRHPHFHGYPPGFRGYPGFHSAHYDDSEDDEMDGMHGHGPSCSQQ
;
A
#
# COMPACT_ATOMS: atom_id res chain seq x y z
N MET A 1 7.42 -9.64 12.09
CA MET A 1 6.13 -10.10 12.68
C MET A 1 5.17 -8.93 12.61
N ASP A 2 3.95 -9.15 12.12
CA ASP A 2 2.93 -8.11 12.10
C ASP A 2 2.04 -8.24 13.32
N MET A 3 1.72 -7.12 13.96
CA MET A 3 0.89 -7.06 15.16
C MET A 3 -0.16 -5.97 15.02
N GLU A 4 -1.42 -6.37 15.07
CA GLU A 4 -2.52 -5.42 15.09
C GLU A 4 -2.72 -4.86 16.48
N ILE A 5 -2.95 -3.55 16.57
CA ILE A 5 -3.34 -2.85 17.79
C ILE A 5 -4.48 -1.89 17.49
N ASN A 6 -5.39 -1.70 18.44
CA ASN A 6 -6.49 -0.74 18.27
C ASN A 6 -5.98 0.69 18.45
N ILE A 7 -6.74 1.68 17.97
CA ILE A 7 -6.37 3.11 18.14
C ILE A 7 -6.16 3.49 19.62
N THR A 8 -6.95 2.94 20.53
CA THR A 8 -6.80 3.15 21.98
C THR A 8 -5.46 2.62 22.48
N GLU A 9 -5.06 1.42 22.04
CA GLU A 9 -3.78 0.79 22.40
C GLU A 9 -2.59 1.57 21.83
N SER A 10 -2.73 2.07 20.59
CA SER A 10 -1.74 2.92 19.92
C SER A 10 -1.47 4.22 20.68
N LEU A 11 -2.50 4.85 21.26
CA LEU A 11 -2.39 6.14 21.94
C LEU A 11 -2.07 6.01 23.44
N ILE A 12 -2.70 5.06 24.13
CA ILE A 12 -2.70 4.96 25.59
C ILE A 12 -1.84 3.78 26.09
N GLY A 13 -1.19 3.06 25.18
CA GLY A 13 -0.36 1.91 25.51
C GLY A 13 -1.13 0.60 25.56
N PHE A 14 -0.40 -0.50 25.67
CA PHE A 14 -0.96 -1.84 25.59
C PHE A 14 -0.08 -2.87 26.31
N LYS A 15 -0.66 -4.04 26.57
CA LYS A 15 0.04 -5.25 27.01
C LYS A 15 -0.35 -6.40 26.09
N LYS A 16 0.63 -6.97 25.39
CA LYS A 16 0.40 -8.12 24.49
C LYS A 16 1.43 -9.21 24.71
N THR A 17 1.05 -10.43 24.38
CA THR A 17 1.94 -11.58 24.47
C THR A 17 2.38 -12.04 23.10
N ILE A 18 3.63 -12.47 23.00
CA ILE A 18 4.22 -13.04 21.78
C ILE A 18 4.70 -14.43 22.11
N LYS A 19 4.26 -15.41 21.32
CA LYS A 19 4.78 -16.77 21.39
C LYS A 19 5.99 -16.89 20.47
N THR A 20 7.12 -17.29 21.02
CA THR A 20 8.38 -17.50 20.29
C THR A 20 8.49 -18.94 19.78
N LEU A 21 9.44 -19.19 18.86
CA LEU A 21 9.68 -20.52 18.28
C LEU A 21 10.16 -21.55 19.31
N ASP A 22 10.81 -21.10 20.39
CA ASP A 22 11.25 -21.93 21.51
C ASP A 22 10.15 -22.14 22.58
N LYS A 23 8.88 -21.82 22.23
CA LYS A 23 7.69 -22.01 23.06
C LYS A 23 7.64 -21.14 24.32
N ARG A 24 8.50 -20.13 24.46
CA ARG A 24 8.36 -19.09 25.49
C ARG A 24 7.24 -18.12 25.13
N VAL A 25 6.75 -17.41 26.14
CA VAL A 25 5.77 -16.33 25.98
C VAL A 25 6.42 -15.05 26.48
N LEU A 26 6.61 -14.10 25.59
CA LEU A 26 7.13 -12.78 25.91
C LEU A 26 5.96 -11.84 26.16
N LEU A 27 5.96 -11.14 27.29
CA LEU A 27 5.04 -10.05 27.56
C LEU A 27 5.68 -8.74 27.09
N ILE A 28 5.05 -8.08 26.13
CA ILE A 28 5.44 -6.74 25.69
C ILE A 28 4.46 -5.71 26.24
N GLU A 29 5.01 -4.60 26.70
CA GLU A 29 4.25 -3.48 27.29
C GLU A 29 4.67 -2.17 26.63
N SER A 30 3.68 -1.38 26.23
CA SER A 30 3.87 0.04 25.91
C SER A 30 3.20 0.87 27.00
N ALA A 31 3.98 1.75 27.61
CA ALA A 31 3.49 2.64 28.66
C ALA A 31 2.51 3.69 28.09
N PRO A 32 1.54 4.16 28.90
CA PRO A 32 0.67 5.27 28.50
C PRO A 32 1.45 6.52 28.09
N GLY A 33 1.01 7.17 27.02
CA GLY A 33 1.68 8.33 26.42
C GLY A 33 2.79 7.98 25.42
N LYS A 34 3.23 6.72 25.33
CA LYS A 34 4.15 6.27 24.28
C LYS A 34 3.36 5.85 23.04
N VAL A 35 3.11 6.81 22.16
CA VAL A 35 2.33 6.60 20.94
C VAL A 35 3.04 5.64 19.98
N VAL A 36 2.29 4.68 19.43
CA VAL A 36 2.74 3.74 18.40
C VAL A 36 2.02 4.05 17.09
N PRO A 37 2.67 4.72 16.11
CA PRO A 37 2.01 5.07 14.86
C PRO A 37 1.72 3.84 14.00
N HIS A 38 0.83 4.01 13.03
CA HIS A 38 0.56 2.97 12.03
C HIS A 38 1.82 2.65 11.23
N ASN A 39 2.05 1.38 10.93
CA ASN A 39 3.26 0.83 10.31
C ASN A 39 4.56 1.06 11.10
N ALA A 40 4.49 1.42 12.38
CA ALA A 40 5.69 1.56 13.20
C ALA A 40 6.45 0.23 13.32
N LEU A 41 7.77 0.30 13.20
CA LEU A 41 8.67 -0.83 13.48
C LEU A 41 9.28 -0.67 14.88
N ARG A 42 9.22 -1.73 15.67
CA ARG A 42 9.94 -1.85 16.95
C ARG A 42 10.73 -3.15 16.99
N ALA A 43 11.84 -3.15 17.71
CA ALA A 43 12.69 -4.30 17.90
C ALA A 43 12.64 -4.80 19.34
N ILE A 44 12.68 -6.12 19.51
CA ILE A 44 12.98 -6.77 20.80
C ILE A 44 14.37 -7.38 20.68
N THR A 45 15.32 -6.80 21.40
CA THR A 45 16.72 -7.24 21.40
C THR A 45 16.86 -8.64 21.99
N GLY A 46 17.64 -9.50 21.36
CA GLY A 46 17.95 -10.85 21.85
C GLY A 46 16.87 -11.90 21.59
N GLU A 47 15.80 -11.56 20.86
CA GLU A 47 14.71 -12.49 20.52
C GLU A 47 14.70 -12.86 19.03
N GLY A 48 15.75 -12.51 18.29
CA GLY A 48 15.99 -12.99 16.93
C GLY A 48 16.67 -14.35 16.87
N MET A 49 17.12 -14.72 15.67
CA MET A 49 17.83 -15.98 15.45
C MET A 49 19.24 -15.95 16.05
N PRO A 50 19.77 -17.08 16.55
CA PRO A 50 21.16 -17.19 16.99
C PRO A 50 22.15 -16.93 15.84
N GLN A 51 23.26 -16.29 16.15
CA GLN A 51 24.33 -16.04 15.19
C GLN A 51 25.12 -17.33 14.89
N HIS A 52 25.51 -17.51 13.63
CA HIS A 52 26.35 -18.63 13.23
C HIS A 52 27.66 -18.64 14.04
N ARG A 53 28.00 -19.78 14.64
CA ARG A 53 29.16 -20.00 15.54
C ARG A 53 29.12 -19.28 16.90
N ASN A 54 28.06 -18.51 17.20
CA ASN A 54 27.86 -17.94 18.53
C ASN A 54 26.38 -18.03 18.96
N PRO A 55 25.93 -19.19 19.49
CA PRO A 55 24.53 -19.45 19.76
C PRO A 55 23.95 -18.62 20.92
N PHE A 56 24.81 -18.03 21.75
CA PHE A 56 24.40 -17.16 22.86
C PHE A 56 24.08 -15.74 22.39
N ASN A 57 24.61 -15.33 21.23
CA ASN A 57 24.28 -14.07 20.61
C ASN A 57 23.09 -14.25 19.67
N LYS A 58 21.94 -13.70 20.07
CA LYS A 58 20.71 -13.69 19.26
C LYS A 58 20.51 -12.31 18.64
N GLY A 59 19.94 -12.29 17.43
CA GLY A 59 19.52 -11.06 16.77
C GLY A 59 18.29 -10.42 17.42
N GLU A 60 17.57 -9.60 16.66
CA GLU A 60 16.38 -8.89 17.13
C GLU A 60 15.10 -9.45 16.51
N LEU A 61 14.00 -9.42 17.27
CA LEU A 61 12.66 -9.66 16.73
C LEU A 61 12.04 -8.33 16.32
N LEU A 62 11.80 -8.15 15.03
CA LEU A 62 11.13 -6.97 14.49
C LEU A 62 9.61 -7.15 14.46
N ILE A 63 8.90 -6.16 15.03
CA ILE A 63 7.45 -6.10 15.09
C ILE A 63 6.98 -4.86 14.33
N LYS A 64 6.14 -5.08 13.32
CA LYS A 64 5.44 -4.04 12.57
C LYS A 64 4.03 -3.89 13.13
N PHE A 65 3.68 -2.69 13.58
CA PHE A 65 2.38 -2.42 14.17
C PHE A 65 1.39 -1.92 13.13
N THR A 66 0.25 -2.58 13.04
CA THR A 66 -0.90 -2.16 12.22
C THR A 66 -1.96 -1.60 13.14
N VAL A 67 -2.22 -0.30 13.05
CA VAL A 67 -3.29 0.34 13.85
C VAL A 67 -4.63 0.12 13.17
N VAL A 68 -5.55 -0.54 13.88
CA VAL A 68 -6.94 -0.79 13.46
C VAL A 68 -7.83 0.34 13.97
N PHE A 69 -8.50 1.00 13.04
CA PHE A 69 -9.50 2.02 13.35
C PHE A 69 -10.88 1.39 13.61
N PRO A 70 -11.70 2.01 14.47
CA PRO A 70 -13.08 1.56 14.64
C PRO A 70 -13.89 1.75 13.35
N PRO A 71 -15.01 1.02 13.20
CA PRO A 71 -15.89 1.16 12.05
C PRO A 71 -16.51 2.57 11.98
N GLN A 72 -17.05 2.92 10.81
CA GLN A 72 -17.76 4.18 10.62
C GLN A 72 -18.93 4.31 11.62
N ASN A 73 -19.17 5.53 12.12
CA ASN A 73 -20.22 5.83 13.09
C ASN A 73 -20.11 5.05 14.43
N TYR A 74 -18.91 4.64 14.83
CA TYR A 74 -18.68 3.89 16.08
C TYR A 74 -19.08 4.65 17.35
N LEU A 75 -18.95 5.99 17.39
CA LEU A 75 -19.30 6.81 18.56
C LEU A 75 -20.44 7.78 18.26
N PRO A 76 -21.37 8.01 19.21
CA PRO A 76 -22.38 9.05 19.11
C PRO A 76 -21.76 10.45 19.23
N GLU A 77 -22.42 11.45 18.67
CA GLU A 77 -21.93 12.84 18.58
C GLU A 77 -21.47 13.43 19.93
N ARG A 78 -22.20 13.14 21.02
CA ARG A 78 -21.83 13.59 22.37
C ARG A 78 -20.44 13.13 22.79
N LYS A 79 -20.05 11.90 22.44
CA LYS A 79 -18.72 11.35 22.74
C LYS A 79 -17.65 11.86 21.79
N LEU A 80 -18.00 12.19 20.55
CA LEU A 80 -17.06 12.83 19.60
C LEU A 80 -16.58 14.19 20.12
N LYS A 81 -17.46 15.00 20.73
CA LYS A 81 -17.08 16.28 21.37
C LYS A 81 -16.10 16.10 22.53
N LEU A 82 -16.19 14.99 23.26
CA LEU A 82 -15.23 14.65 24.32
C LEU A 82 -13.89 14.21 23.73
N LEU A 83 -13.91 13.45 22.64
CA LEU A 83 -12.71 13.02 21.94
C LEU A 83 -11.94 14.22 21.37
N GLU A 84 -12.64 15.18 20.77
CA GLU A 84 -12.04 16.40 20.23
C GLU A 84 -11.31 17.22 21.30
N LYS A 85 -11.83 17.24 22.54
CA LYS A 85 -11.17 17.93 23.66
C LYS A 85 -9.88 17.25 24.14
N SER A 86 -9.77 15.94 23.92
CA SER A 86 -8.62 15.13 24.37
C SER A 86 -7.51 15.01 23.33
N LEU A 87 -7.79 15.33 22.07
CA LEU A 87 -6.85 15.26 20.96
C LEU A 87 -6.29 16.65 20.60
N PRO A 88 -5.22 16.73 19.78
CA PRO A 88 -4.71 18.00 19.30
C PRO A 88 -5.79 18.85 18.64
N LYS A 89 -5.74 20.17 18.86
CA LYS A 89 -6.70 21.12 18.29
C LYS A 89 -6.66 21.07 16.76
N ARG A 90 -7.84 21.19 16.15
CA ARG A 90 -7.96 21.35 14.70
C ARG A 90 -7.30 22.66 14.27
N VAL A 91 -6.64 22.61 13.11
CA VAL A 91 -6.13 23.81 12.45
C VAL A 91 -7.28 24.41 11.67
N ASP A 92 -7.67 25.64 12.02
CA ASP A 92 -8.67 26.39 11.26
C ASP A 92 -8.03 26.87 9.96
N VAL A 93 -8.57 26.40 8.83
CA VAL A 93 -8.13 26.82 7.50
C VAL A 93 -8.97 28.01 7.07
N MET A 94 -8.37 29.20 7.04
CA MET A 94 -8.99 30.36 6.40
C MET A 94 -8.88 30.20 4.88
N HIS A 95 -10.02 30.14 4.20
CA HIS A 95 -10.07 30.05 2.74
C HIS A 95 -9.74 31.42 2.14
N SER A 96 -8.65 31.50 1.37
CA SER A 96 -8.42 32.64 0.47
C SER A 96 -9.46 32.60 -0.66
N GLY A 97 -9.86 33.75 -1.22
CA GLY A 97 -10.94 33.85 -2.22
C GLY A 97 -10.72 33.12 -3.56
N ILE A 98 -9.67 32.32 -3.68
CA ILE A 98 -9.34 31.45 -4.81
C ILE A 98 -9.59 29.96 -4.51
N ALA A 99 -10.05 29.60 -3.32
CA ALA A 99 -10.34 28.21 -2.96
C ALA A 99 -11.71 27.77 -3.52
N GLU A 100 -11.72 26.64 -4.22
CA GLU A 100 -12.94 25.96 -4.69
C GLU A 100 -13.37 24.89 -3.68
N GLU A 101 -14.65 24.87 -3.34
CA GLU A 101 -15.23 23.87 -2.43
C GLU A 101 -15.48 22.56 -3.17
N VAL A 102 -14.92 21.46 -2.65
CA VAL A 102 -15.05 20.12 -3.23
C VAL A 102 -15.45 19.11 -2.17
N GLU A 103 -16.27 18.13 -2.54
CA GLU A 103 -16.66 17.02 -1.67
C GLU A 103 -15.63 15.88 -1.73
N LEU A 104 -15.17 15.41 -0.57
CA LEU A 104 -14.38 14.19 -0.46
C LEU A 104 -15.32 12.98 -0.48
N VAL A 105 -15.24 12.20 -1.56
CA VAL A 105 -15.97 10.94 -1.71
C VAL A 105 -15.02 9.75 -1.60
N ASP A 106 -15.53 8.60 -1.18
CA ASP A 106 -14.75 7.36 -1.13
C ASP A 106 -14.21 6.99 -2.52
N TYR A 107 -12.96 6.53 -2.56
CA TYR A 107 -12.34 6.08 -3.79
C TYR A 107 -12.88 4.71 -4.22
N ASP A 108 -13.48 4.66 -5.41
CA ASP A 108 -14.01 3.45 -6.03
C ASP A 108 -13.13 3.01 -7.21
N GLU A 109 -12.35 1.93 -7.01
CA GLU A 109 -11.41 1.41 -8.01
C GLU A 109 -12.11 0.93 -9.29
N SER A 110 -13.37 0.49 -9.20
CA SER A 110 -14.11 -0.08 -10.33
C SER A 110 -14.36 0.95 -11.45
N ARG A 111 -14.55 2.23 -11.08
CA ARG A 111 -14.75 3.34 -12.01
C ARG A 111 -13.54 3.61 -12.88
N ARG A 112 -12.32 3.33 -12.39
CA ARG A 112 -11.08 3.53 -13.14
C ARG A 112 -10.88 2.47 -14.22
N ARG A 113 -11.18 1.21 -13.91
CA ARG A 113 -11.07 0.09 -14.86
C ARG A 113 -12.02 0.25 -16.05
N GLN A 114 -13.24 0.73 -15.82
CA GLN A 114 -14.19 1.04 -16.91
C GLN A 114 -13.73 2.15 -17.86
N ARG A 115 -12.91 3.11 -17.39
CA ARG A 115 -12.40 4.19 -18.25
C ARG A 115 -11.27 3.72 -19.18
N GLN A 116 -10.44 2.76 -18.75
CA GLN A 116 -9.35 2.23 -19.57
C GLN A 116 -9.84 1.36 -20.74
N HIS A 117 -11.00 0.72 -20.61
CA HIS A 117 -11.59 -0.10 -21.69
C HIS A 117 -12.46 0.68 -22.69
N ARG A 118 -12.57 2.01 -22.58
CA ARG A 118 -13.37 2.85 -23.49
C ARG A 118 -12.51 3.69 -24.45
N HIS A 119 -11.37 3.17 -24.91
CA HIS A 119 -10.73 3.73 -26.09
C HIS A 119 -11.56 3.36 -27.33
N PRO A 120 -12.22 4.31 -28.01
CA PRO A 120 -12.93 4.02 -29.23
C PRO A 120 -11.88 3.77 -30.32
N HIS A 121 -11.85 2.57 -30.89
CA HIS A 121 -11.15 2.31 -32.14
C HIS A 121 -11.79 3.15 -33.24
N PHE A 122 -11.22 4.33 -33.53
CA PHE A 122 -11.66 5.19 -34.62
C PHE A 122 -11.12 4.63 -35.95
N HIS A 123 -11.76 3.58 -36.48
CA HIS A 123 -11.58 3.16 -37.87
C HIS A 123 -12.53 3.98 -38.76
N GLY A 124 -12.05 5.07 -39.33
CA GLY A 124 -12.88 5.92 -40.18
C GLY A 124 -12.11 6.98 -40.94
N TYR A 125 -11.35 6.60 -41.97
CA TYR A 125 -11.12 7.49 -43.09
C TYR A 125 -12.13 7.16 -44.20
N PRO A 126 -12.91 8.13 -44.71
CA PRO A 126 -13.77 7.90 -45.85
C PRO A 126 -12.93 7.77 -47.12
N PRO A 127 -13.31 6.89 -48.07
CA PRO A 127 -12.57 6.71 -49.32
C PRO A 127 -12.78 7.93 -50.22
N GLY A 128 -11.74 8.74 -50.47
CA GLY A 128 -11.88 9.81 -51.47
C GLY A 128 -10.79 10.87 -51.60
N PHE A 129 -9.82 11.01 -50.70
CA PHE A 129 -8.82 12.09 -50.83
C PHE A 129 -7.54 11.63 -51.53
N ARG A 130 -7.52 11.84 -52.86
CA ARG A 130 -6.35 11.67 -53.73
C ARG A 130 -5.68 13.03 -53.93
N GLY A 131 -4.48 13.20 -53.39
CA GLY A 131 -3.52 14.21 -53.85
C GLY A 131 -3.23 15.37 -52.91
N TYR A 132 -2.20 15.24 -52.07
CA TYR A 132 -1.31 16.33 -51.64
C TYR A 132 0.09 15.73 -51.40
N PRO A 133 1.13 16.17 -52.14
CA PRO A 133 2.50 15.80 -51.85
C PRO A 133 3.04 16.75 -50.77
N GLY A 134 3.15 16.30 -49.52
CA GLY A 134 3.77 17.15 -48.49
C GLY A 134 3.62 16.79 -47.01
N PHE A 135 2.96 15.70 -46.63
CA PHE A 135 2.94 15.27 -45.22
C PHE A 135 3.54 13.88 -45.08
N HIS A 136 4.82 13.83 -44.70
CA HIS A 136 5.38 12.63 -44.10
C HIS A 136 4.72 12.44 -42.73
N SER A 137 3.81 11.47 -42.64
CA SER A 137 3.34 10.94 -41.36
C SER A 137 4.55 10.39 -40.62
N ALA A 138 4.98 11.06 -39.56
CA ALA A 138 5.91 10.48 -38.62
C ALA A 138 5.18 9.34 -37.89
N HIS A 139 5.37 8.12 -38.37
CA HIS A 139 5.11 6.92 -37.59
C HIS A 139 6.17 6.87 -36.49
N TYR A 140 5.80 7.28 -35.28
CA TYR A 140 6.51 6.81 -34.08
C TYR A 140 6.02 5.37 -33.85
N ASP A 141 6.87 4.43 -34.26
CA ASP A 141 6.76 3.01 -33.94
C ASP A 141 7.29 2.84 -32.51
N ASP A 142 6.39 2.70 -31.54
CA ASP A 142 6.73 2.36 -30.16
C ASP A 142 6.67 0.82 -30.04
N SER A 143 7.68 0.20 -30.66
CA SER A 143 7.98 -1.23 -30.57
C SER A 143 9.38 -1.39 -30.01
N GLU A 144 9.55 -1.18 -28.71
CA GLU A 144 10.71 -1.71 -27.97
C GLU A 144 10.35 -3.12 -27.46
N ASP A 145 10.41 -4.11 -28.36
CA ASP A 145 10.73 -5.48 -27.98
C ASP A 145 12.27 -5.63 -28.06
N ASP A 146 12.93 -5.62 -26.91
CA ASP A 146 14.32 -6.04 -26.76
C ASP A 146 14.41 -7.57 -26.89
N GLU A 147 14.73 -8.07 -28.08
CA GLU A 147 15.32 -9.41 -28.25
C GLU A 147 16.73 -9.29 -28.83
N MET A 148 17.75 -9.72 -28.07
CA MET A 148 19.08 -10.03 -28.60
C MET A 148 19.25 -11.55 -28.79
N ASP A 149 19.34 -11.91 -30.06
CA ASP A 149 19.83 -13.12 -30.75
C ASP A 149 20.47 -14.30 -29.97
N GLY A 150 20.09 -15.51 -30.37
CA GLY A 150 21.08 -16.50 -30.84
C GLY A 150 20.85 -17.98 -30.49
N MET A 151 20.16 -18.73 -31.35
CA MET A 151 20.67 -19.84 -32.20
C MET A 151 19.61 -20.89 -32.54
N HIS A 152 19.60 -21.26 -33.82
CA HIS A 152 18.71 -22.23 -34.47
C HIS A 152 19.06 -23.69 -34.15
N GLY A 153 18.06 -24.57 -34.17
CA GLY A 153 18.25 -26.02 -34.28
C GLY A 153 16.93 -26.80 -34.38
N HIS A 154 16.56 -27.19 -35.60
CA HIS A 154 15.30 -27.86 -35.97
C HIS A 154 15.12 -29.31 -35.46
N GLY A 155 13.98 -29.55 -34.79
CA GLY A 155 13.02 -30.68 -34.97
C GLY A 155 13.45 -32.13 -34.66
N PRO A 156 12.54 -33.12 -34.82
CA PRO A 156 11.08 -33.13 -34.73
C PRO A 156 10.54 -34.17 -33.72
N SER A 157 9.21 -34.25 -33.65
CA SER A 157 8.35 -35.10 -32.80
C SER A 157 8.73 -36.59 -32.63
N CYS A 158 8.39 -37.18 -31.49
CA CYS A 158 7.58 -38.42 -31.43
C CYS A 158 7.00 -38.67 -30.02
N SER A 159 5.73 -39.06 -30.02
CA SER A 159 4.97 -39.66 -28.91
C SER A 159 5.49 -41.04 -28.50
N GLN A 160 5.39 -41.41 -27.23
CA GLN A 160 4.54 -42.52 -26.75
C GLN A 160 4.81 -42.87 -25.28
N GLN A 161 3.71 -43.24 -24.62
CA GLN A 161 3.52 -44.06 -23.40
C GLN A 161 3.83 -43.43 -22.04
#